data_AF-A0A453BQQ2-F1
#
_entry.id   AF-A0A453BQQ2-F1
#
_cell.length_a   1.000
_cell.length_b   1.000
_cell.length_c   1.000
_cell.angle_alpha   90.00
_cell.angle_beta   90.00
_cell.angle_gamma   90.00
#
_symmetry.space_group_name_H-M   'P 1'
#
loop_
_entity.id
_entity.type
_entity.pdbx_description
1 polymer ?
#
loop_
_entity_poly.entity_id
_entity_poly.type
_entity_poly.pdbx_seq_one_letter_code
_entity_poly.pdbx_strand_id
1 'polypeptide(L)'
;VCPLSFPDTSKVAKECGGTVKNITVCCKAMDSYVSHLQKQSFITNLQALNCASVLGAKLQEMKVSTNVYSSCQVTLKDFSLQ
;
A
#
# COMPACT_ATOMS: atom_id res chain seq x y z
N VAL A 1 -13.88 4.18 8.85
CA VAL A 1 -12.81 3.57 9.67
C VAL A 1 -12.19 2.41 8.88
N CYS A 2 -10.86 2.28 8.87
CA CYS A 2 -10.18 1.14 8.24
C CYS A 2 -10.11 -0.04 9.26
N PRO A 3 -10.58 -1.25 8.91
CA PRO A 3 -10.52 -2.40 9.81
C PRO A 3 -9.21 -3.22 9.70
N LEU A 4 -8.35 -2.93 8.71
CA LEU A 4 -7.12 -3.70 8.49
C LEU A 4 -6.04 -3.31 9.48
N SER A 5 -5.22 -4.30 9.88
CA SER A 5 -4.00 -4.08 10.63
C SER A 5 -2.83 -3.89 9.67
N PHE A 6 -2.04 -2.83 9.87
CA PHE A 6 -0.89 -2.51 9.02
C PHE A 6 0.40 -3.02 9.68
N PRO A 7 0.98 -4.14 9.19
CA PRO A 7 2.28 -4.63 9.67
C PRO A 7 3.43 -3.69 9.25
N ASP A 8 4.66 -4.12 9.51
CA ASP A 8 5.84 -3.33 9.18
C ASP A 8 5.91 -2.96 7.68
N THR A 9 5.90 -1.66 7.41
CA THR A 9 5.96 -1.07 6.07
C THR A 9 7.41 -0.82 5.61
N SER A 10 8.42 -1.11 6.43
CA SER A 10 9.84 -0.82 6.14
C SER A 10 10.34 -1.40 4.83
N LYS A 11 9.85 -2.58 4.43
CA LYS A 11 10.20 -3.18 3.13
C LYS A 11 9.72 -2.32 1.97
N VAL A 12 8.50 -1.81 2.03
CA VAL A 12 7.95 -0.90 1.01
C VAL A 12 8.73 0.41 1.02
N ALA A 13 9.02 0.97 2.20
CA ALA A 13 9.81 2.20 2.30
C ALA A 13 11.22 2.05 1.72
N LYS A 14 11.87 0.91 1.94
CA LYS A 14 13.21 0.66 1.41
C LYS A 14 13.23 0.64 -0.12
N GLU A 15 12.24 0.01 -0.75
CA GLU A 15 12.20 -0.15 -2.21
C GLU A 15 11.56 1.04 -2.93
N CYS A 16 10.68 1.79 -2.26
CA CYS A 16 9.92 2.91 -2.82
C CYS A 16 10.35 4.30 -2.31
N GLY A 17 11.24 4.36 -1.32
CA GLY A 17 11.68 5.60 -0.68
C GLY A 17 12.72 6.38 -1.49
N GLY A 18 12.76 7.70 -1.28
CA GLY A 18 13.69 8.60 -1.98
C GLY A 18 13.49 8.61 -3.49
N THR A 19 14.60 8.64 -4.26
CA THR A 19 14.55 8.48 -5.72
C THR A 19 14.43 7.00 -6.06
N VAL A 20 13.23 6.55 -6.42
CA VAL A 20 12.97 5.18 -6.85
C VAL A 20 13.87 4.82 -8.03
N LYS A 21 14.89 3.99 -7.78
CA LYS A 21 15.84 3.56 -8.82
C LYS A 21 15.26 2.49 -9.74
N ASN A 22 14.32 1.69 -9.24
CA ASN A 22 13.69 0.61 -9.98
C ASN A 22 12.22 0.48 -9.57
N ILE A 23 11.33 1.04 -10.39
CA ILE A 23 9.89 1.05 -10.12
C ILE A 23 9.32 -0.37 -10.02
N THR A 24 9.85 -1.32 -10.79
CA THR A 24 9.40 -2.73 -10.77
C THR A 24 9.62 -3.38 -9.41
N VAL A 25 10.73 -3.08 -8.73
CA VAL A 25 11.01 -3.63 -7.40
C VAL A 25 10.11 -2.99 -6.35
N CYS A 26 9.92 -1.67 -6.42
CA CYS A 26 8.95 -0.96 -5.59
C CYS A 26 7.53 -1.53 -5.74
N CYS A 27 7.05 -1.72 -6.96
CA CYS A 27 5.71 -2.25 -7.20
C CYS A 27 5.55 -3.69 -6.72
N LYS A 28 6.54 -4.56 -6.92
CA LYS A 28 6.51 -5.92 -6.34
C LYS A 28 6.44 -5.90 -4.81
N ALA A 29 7.16 -4.98 -4.15
CA ALA A 29 7.08 -4.83 -2.71
C ALA A 29 5.69 -4.31 -2.28
N MET A 30 5.14 -3.36 -3.01
CA MET A 30 3.81 -2.79 -2.77
C MET A 30 2.70 -3.83 -2.98
N ASP A 31 2.71 -4.56 -4.09
CA ASP A 31 1.72 -5.60 -4.41
C ASP A 31 1.74 -6.72 -3.38
N SER A 32 2.93 -7.15 -2.96
CA SER A 32 3.09 -8.14 -1.89
C SER A 32 2.52 -7.64 -0.57
N TYR A 33 2.67 -6.35 -0.27
CA TYR A 33 2.19 -5.76 0.97
C TYR A 33 0.66 -5.63 0.96
N VAL A 34 0.08 -5.11 -0.13
CA VAL A 34 -1.37 -4.97 -0.26
C VAL A 34 -2.06 -6.34 -0.34
N SER A 35 -1.47 -7.33 -1.00
CA SER A 35 -1.95 -8.72 -1.00
C SER A 35 -2.00 -9.34 0.40
N HIS A 36 -1.07 -8.95 1.28
CA HIS A 36 -1.10 -9.39 2.68
C HIS A 36 -2.26 -8.74 3.45
N LEU A 37 -2.51 -7.45 3.21
CA LEU A 37 -3.66 -6.74 3.79
C LEU A 37 -5.00 -7.31 3.31
N GLN A 38 -5.12 -7.56 2.00
CA GLN A 38 -6.33 -8.10 1.35
C GLN A 38 -6.82 -9.41 1.98
N LYS A 39 -5.89 -10.24 2.47
CA LYS A 39 -6.17 -11.55 3.07
C LYS A 39 -6.67 -11.48 4.51
N GLN A 40 -6.58 -10.33 5.18
CA GLN A 40 -6.95 -10.23 6.60
C GLN A 40 -8.47 -10.24 6.80
N SER A 41 -9.22 -9.54 5.95
CA SER A 41 -10.66 -9.34 6.13
C SER A 41 -11.31 -8.90 4.83
N PHE A 42 -12.59 -9.23 4.68
CA PHE A 42 -13.40 -8.71 3.60
C PHE A 42 -13.86 -7.29 3.94
N ILE A 43 -13.62 -6.34 3.04
CA ILE A 43 -13.94 -4.93 3.28
C ILE A 43 -14.70 -4.33 2.10
N THR A 44 -15.56 -3.34 2.39
CA THR A 44 -16.26 -2.55 1.37
C THR A 44 -15.33 -1.56 0.67
N ASN A 45 -15.72 -1.03 -0.50
CA ASN A 45 -14.99 0.04 -1.19
C ASN A 45 -14.73 1.27 -0.30
N LEU A 46 -15.69 1.65 0.56
CA LEU A 46 -15.53 2.76 1.49
C LEU A 46 -14.47 2.46 2.57
N GLN A 47 -14.42 1.23 3.06
CA GLN A 47 -13.38 0.80 3.99
C GLN A 47 -12.01 0.71 3.29
N ALA A 48 -11.97 0.20 2.05
CA ALA A 48 -10.75 0.16 1.24
C ALA A 48 -10.18 1.56 1.01
N LEU A 49 -11.01 2.56 0.73
CA LEU A 49 -10.59 3.96 0.60
C LEU A 49 -9.96 4.48 1.91
N ASN A 50 -10.61 4.21 3.04
CA ASN A 50 -10.06 4.58 4.36
C ASN A 50 -8.72 3.86 4.62
N CYS A 51 -8.59 2.59 4.25
CA CYS A 51 -7.36 1.82 4.44
C CYS A 51 -6.22 2.30 3.53
N ALA A 52 -6.53 2.64 2.27
CA ALA A 52 -5.56 3.26 1.38
C ALA A 52 -5.08 4.60 1.94
N SER A 53 -5.97 5.41 2.53
CA SER A 53 -5.56 6.67 3.18
C SER A 53 -4.61 6.44 4.36
N VAL A 54 -4.91 5.47 5.24
CA VAL A 54 -4.04 5.12 6.38
C VAL A 54 -2.67 4.61 5.92
N LEU A 55 -2.64 3.73 4.91
CA LEU A 55 -1.37 3.25 4.35
C LEU A 55 -0.57 4.38 3.70
N GLY A 56 -1.23 5.27 2.96
CA GLY A 56 -0.59 6.42 2.33
C GLY A 56 0.11 7.31 3.36
N ALA A 57 -0.55 7.61 4.48
CA ALA A 57 0.05 8.38 5.57
C ALA A 57 1.28 7.68 6.16
N LYS A 58 1.20 6.37 6.44
CA LYS A 58 2.35 5.58 6.94
C LYS A 58 3.53 5.58 5.97
N LEU A 59 3.29 5.49 4.67
CA LEU A 59 4.34 5.53 3.66
C LEU A 59 5.01 6.92 3.59
N GLN A 60 4.23 7.99 3.71
CA GLN A 60 4.75 9.35 3.77
C GLN A 60 5.64 9.58 5.00
N GLU A 61 5.24 9.07 6.16
CA GLU A 61 6.04 9.14 7.41
C GLU A 61 7.42 8.48 7.25
N MET A 62 7.53 7.44 6.41
CA MET A 62 8.80 6.77 6.10
C MET A 62 9.53 7.35 4.88
N LYS A 63 9.17 8.56 4.43
CA LYS A 63 9.82 9.27 3.31
C LYS A 63 9.64 8.59 1.94
N VAL A 64 8.53 7.90 1.72
CA VAL A 64 8.09 7.51 0.38
C VAL A 64 7.35 8.70 -0.24
N SER A 65 8.07 9.48 -1.06
CA SER A 65 7.54 10.69 -1.72
C SER A 65 6.82 10.39 -3.03
N THR A 66 7.12 9.26 -3.66
CA THR A 66 6.48 8.84 -4.91
C THR A 66 5.04 8.42 -4.64
N ASN A 67 4.11 8.81 -5.52
CA ASN A 67 2.75 8.30 -5.48
C ASN A 67 2.71 6.85 -5.98
N VAL A 68 3.08 5.92 -5.09
CA VAL A 68 3.16 4.48 -5.39
C VAL A 68 1.82 3.89 -5.84
N TYR A 69 0.69 4.46 -5.42
CA TYR A 69 -0.62 4.01 -5.90
C TYR A 69 -0.77 4.22 -7.40
N SER A 70 -0.44 5.43 -7.87
CA SER A 70 -0.45 5.72 -9.31
C SER A 70 0.64 4.97 -10.07
N SER A 71 1.87 4.93 -9.53
CA SER A 71 3.01 4.33 -10.23
C SER A 71 2.92 2.81 -10.35
N CYS A 72 2.30 2.14 -9.39
CA CYS A 72 2.14 0.69 -9.35
C CYS A 72 0.73 0.22 -9.69
N GLN A 73 -0.15 1.14 -10.10
CA GLN A 73 -1.55 0.84 -10.44
C GLN A 73 -2.33 0.14 -9.30
N VAL A 74 -2.00 0.47 -8.05
CA VAL A 74 -2.74 -0.04 -6.89
C VAL A 74 -4.07 0.67 -6.79
N THR A 75 -5.14 -0.11 -6.77
CA THR A 75 -6.53 0.33 -6.72
C THR A 75 -7.21 -0.09 -5.43
N LEU A 76 -8.45 0.36 -5.23
CA LEU A 76 -9.26 -0.08 -4.08
C LEU A 76 -9.54 -1.59 -4.10
N LYS A 77 -9.54 -2.22 -5.28
CA LYS A 77 -9.79 -3.66 -5.42
C LYS A 77 -8.63 -4.48 -4.85
N ASP A 78 -7.42 -3.94 -4.84
CA ASP A 78 -6.27 -4.66 -4.30
C ASP A 78 -6.37 -4.86 -2.78
N PHE A 79 -7.18 -4.05 -2.08
CA PHE A 79 -7.41 -4.17 -0.64
C PHE A 79 -8.57 -5.10 -0.26
N SER A 80 -9.37 -5.60 -1.21
CA SER A 80 -10.53 -6.46 -0.93
C SER A 80 -10.64 -7.63 -1.92
N LEU A 81 -11.14 -8.79 -1.48
CA LEU A 81 -11.36 -9.96 -2.34
C LEU A 81 -12.72 -9.90 -3.10
N GLN A 82 -13.32 -8.72 -3.21
CA GLN A 82 -14.69 -8.51 -3.70
C GLN A 82 -14.81 -8.51 -5.23
#